data_AF-A0A929KAG4-F1
#
_entry.id   AF-A0A929KAG4-F1
#
_cell.length_a   1.000
_cell.length_b   1.000
_cell.length_c   1.000
_cell.angle_alpha   90.00
_cell.angle_beta   90.00
_cell.angle_gamma   90.00
#
_symmetry.space_group_name_H-M   'P 1'
#
loop_
_entity.id
_entity.type
_entity.pdbx_description
1 polymer ?
#
loop_
_entity_poly.entity_id
_entity_poly.type
_entity_poly.pdbx_seq_one_letter_code
_entity_poly.pdbx_strand_id
1 'polypeptide(L)'
;MKGLLTIDLAGKKTNAQFGMYAIKLLTEKRGITLNDLSELFTGVDTDPVKSFDLMVDLLYAGISNYNLINGNNEQVNYFKLYNDFGSVDKSEYEKIFKAFLETQISGQAVSQSNDEMDKEPTDKKKA
;
A
#
# COMPACT_ATOMS: atom_id res chain seq x y z
N MET A 1 -11.30 -6.42 5.61
CA MET A 1 -9.87 -6.34 5.98
C MET A 1 -9.41 -4.93 5.67
N LYS A 2 -8.78 -4.21 6.62
CA LYS A 2 -8.28 -2.85 6.37
C LYS A 2 -7.29 -2.88 5.19
N GLY A 3 -7.36 -1.89 4.31
CA GLY A 3 -6.45 -1.79 3.17
C GLY A 3 -6.70 -2.70 1.98
N LEU A 4 -7.74 -3.53 1.98
CA LEU A 4 -8.14 -4.25 0.76
C LEU A 4 -9.04 -3.33 -0.07
N LEU A 5 -8.63 -3.05 -1.29
CA LEU A 5 -9.37 -2.27 -2.28
C LEU A 5 -9.60 -3.13 -3.52
N THR A 6 -10.84 -3.14 -4.02
CA THR A 6 -11.17 -3.68 -5.33
C THR A 6 -11.53 -2.53 -6.24
N ILE A 7 -10.79 -2.38 -7.35
CA ILE A 7 -10.98 -1.31 -8.34
C ILE A 7 -11.21 -1.92 -9.72
N ASP A 8 -12.03 -1.26 -10.54
CA ASP A 8 -12.22 -1.64 -11.94
C ASP A 8 -11.14 -0.95 -12.80
N LEU A 9 -10.27 -1.74 -13.42
CA LEU A 9 -9.25 -1.27 -14.35
C LEU A 9 -9.57 -1.79 -15.74
N ALA A 10 -9.96 -0.90 -16.66
CA ALA A 10 -10.31 -1.26 -18.03
C ALA A 10 -11.33 -2.43 -18.14
N GLY A 11 -12.32 -2.48 -17.25
CA GLY A 11 -13.35 -3.54 -17.22
C GLY A 11 -12.95 -4.80 -16.43
N LYS A 12 -11.75 -4.83 -15.84
CA LYS A 12 -11.26 -5.94 -15.00
C LYS A 12 -11.22 -5.52 -13.53
N LYS A 13 -12.00 -6.22 -12.70
CA LYS A 13 -11.90 -6.12 -11.24
C LYS A 13 -10.52 -6.55 -10.79
N THR A 14 -9.82 -5.65 -10.12
CA THR A 14 -8.44 -5.83 -9.68
C THR A 14 -8.37 -5.57 -8.18
N ASN A 15 -7.78 -6.49 -7.43
CA ASN A 15 -7.59 -6.37 -5.99
C ASN A 15 -6.22 -5.78 -5.68
N ALA A 16 -6.21 -4.82 -4.77
CA ALA A 16 -5.02 -4.20 -4.20
C ALA A 16 -5.09 -4.34 -2.67
N GLN A 17 -4.03 -4.84 -2.05
CA GLN A 17 -3.92 -4.95 -0.60
C GLN A 17 -2.81 -4.01 -0.12
N PHE A 18 -3.17 -2.98 0.61
CA PHE A 18 -2.23 -2.07 1.26
C PHE A 18 -1.77 -2.65 2.62
N GLY A 19 -0.56 -2.29 3.03
CA GLY A 19 0.10 -2.78 4.24
C GLY A 19 1.62 -2.57 4.18
N MET A 20 2.34 -3.01 5.21
CA MET A 20 3.80 -2.77 5.33
C MET A 20 4.59 -3.23 4.10
N TYR A 21 4.23 -4.36 3.49
CA TYR A 21 4.93 -4.84 2.31
C TYR A 21 4.59 -4.02 1.04
N ALA A 22 3.36 -3.52 0.92
CA ALA A 22 3.04 -2.55 -0.14
C ALA A 22 3.86 -1.26 0.04
N ILE A 23 4.05 -0.79 1.28
CA ILE A 23 4.91 0.37 1.57
C ILE A 23 6.36 0.07 1.15
N LYS A 24 6.90 -1.11 1.46
CA LYS A 24 8.23 -1.55 1.01
C LYS A 24 8.36 -1.48 -0.52
N LEU A 25 7.40 -2.06 -1.24
CA LEU A 25 7.40 -2.06 -2.71
C LEU A 25 7.33 -0.65 -3.29
N LEU A 26 6.56 0.24 -2.68
CA LEU A 26 6.48 1.65 -3.06
C LEU A 26 7.84 2.36 -2.88
N THR A 27 8.49 2.16 -1.74
CA THR A 27 9.80 2.75 -1.46
C THR A 27 10.87 2.27 -2.43
N GLU A 28 10.89 0.96 -2.73
CA GLU A 28 11.82 0.37 -3.71
C GLU A 28 11.58 0.93 -5.11
N LYS A 29 10.32 1.04 -5.54
CA LYS A 29 9.96 1.57 -6.85
C LYS A 29 10.40 3.03 -7.03
N ARG A 30 10.22 3.85 -6.00
CA ARG A 30 10.54 5.29 -6.04
C ARG A 30 12.00 5.59 -5.69
N GLY A 31 12.76 4.61 -5.20
CA GLY A 31 14.15 4.81 -4.77
C GLY A 31 14.25 5.72 -3.54
N ILE A 32 13.27 5.65 -2.65
CA ILE A 32 13.16 6.50 -1.46
C ILE A 32 13.21 5.65 -0.19
N THR A 33 13.43 6.29 0.96
CA THR A 33 13.35 5.61 2.26
C THR A 33 11.95 5.73 2.88
N LEU A 34 11.73 5.02 3.98
CA LEU A 34 10.51 5.18 4.78
C LEU A 34 10.37 6.59 5.38
N ASN A 35 11.47 7.30 5.61
CA ASN A 35 11.44 8.67 6.15
C ASN A 35 10.94 9.68 5.10
N ASP A 36 11.22 9.40 3.83
CA ASP A 36 10.90 10.29 2.71
C ASP A 36 9.46 10.06 2.19
N LEU A 37 8.72 9.08 2.73
CA LEU A 37 7.33 8.80 2.34
C LEU A 37 6.43 10.02 2.46
N SER A 38 6.67 10.87 3.46
CA SER A 38 5.89 12.10 3.66
C SER A 38 6.03 13.07 2.48
N GLU A 39 7.19 13.12 1.84
CA GLU A 39 7.48 14.02 0.72
C GLU A 39 6.76 13.61 -0.57
N LEU A 40 6.38 12.32 -0.69
CA LEU A 40 5.58 11.83 -1.81
C LEU A 40 4.21 12.52 -1.89
N PHE A 41 3.65 12.89 -0.74
CA PHE A 41 2.31 13.47 -0.65
C PHE A 41 2.30 14.99 -0.80
N THR A 42 3.46 15.66 -0.74
CA THR A 42 3.58 17.11 -0.86
C THR A 42 3.17 17.58 -2.26
N GLY A 43 2.22 18.52 -2.36
CA GLY A 43 1.81 19.14 -3.62
C GLY A 43 0.90 18.28 -4.51
N VAL A 44 0.54 17.08 -4.06
CA VAL A 44 -0.42 16.17 -4.74
C VAL A 44 -1.80 16.83 -4.90
N ASP A 45 -2.19 17.64 -3.94
CA ASP A 45 -3.42 18.43 -3.91
C ASP A 45 -3.47 19.54 -4.96
N THR A 46 -2.31 19.98 -5.46
CA THR A 46 -2.19 21.10 -6.41
C THR A 46 -1.80 20.67 -7.83
N ASP A 47 -1.17 19.51 -7.99
CA ASP A 47 -0.71 18.99 -9.28
C ASP A 47 -1.47 17.70 -9.65
N PRO A 48 -2.41 17.76 -10.61
CA PRO A 48 -3.18 16.60 -11.06
C PRO A 48 -2.34 15.46 -11.65
N VAL A 49 -1.22 15.77 -12.30
CA VAL A 49 -0.33 14.75 -12.89
C VAL A 49 0.42 14.04 -11.79
N LYS A 50 0.94 14.78 -10.81
CA LYS A 50 1.56 14.19 -9.62
C LYS A 50 0.59 13.31 -8.83
N SER A 51 -0.66 13.77 -8.70
CA SER A 51 -1.76 12.97 -8.14
C SER A 51 -1.97 11.66 -8.89
N PHE A 52 -2.08 11.74 -10.23
CA PHE A 52 -2.24 10.57 -11.08
C PHE A 52 -1.11 9.56 -10.88
N ASP A 53 0.14 10.01 -11.03
CA ASP A 53 1.32 9.16 -10.92
C ASP A 53 1.39 8.48 -9.55
N LEU A 54 1.10 9.21 -8.48
CA LEU A 54 1.07 8.64 -7.14
C LEU A 54 -0.01 7.57 -7.00
N MET A 55 -1.21 7.78 -7.52
CA MET A 55 -2.28 6.77 -7.45
C MET A 55 -1.91 5.48 -8.19
N VAL A 56 -1.26 5.59 -9.36
CA VAL A 56 -0.77 4.42 -10.11
C VAL A 56 0.29 3.67 -9.31
N ASP A 57 1.20 4.37 -8.64
CA ASP A 57 2.22 3.73 -7.80
C ASP A 57 1.64 3.01 -6.58
N LEU A 58 0.67 3.65 -5.91
CA LEU A 58 -0.04 3.03 -4.80
C LEU A 58 -0.72 1.75 -5.28
N LEU A 59 -1.45 1.80 -6.39
CA LEU A 59 -2.07 0.61 -6.97
C LEU A 59 -1.05 -0.45 -7.38
N TYR A 60 0.05 -0.07 -8.01
CA TYR A 60 1.13 -1.00 -8.35
C TYR A 60 1.61 -1.77 -7.12
N ALA A 61 1.90 -1.04 -6.04
CA ALA A 61 2.36 -1.63 -4.79
C ALA A 61 1.29 -2.51 -4.14
N GLY A 62 0.04 -2.05 -4.13
CA GLY A 62 -1.09 -2.78 -3.55
C GLY A 62 -1.43 -4.07 -4.31
N ILE A 63 -1.43 -4.05 -5.64
CA ILE A 63 -1.68 -5.24 -6.48
C ILE A 63 -0.54 -6.23 -6.31
N SER A 64 0.70 -5.75 -6.34
CA SER A 64 1.88 -6.58 -6.15
C SER A 64 1.88 -7.27 -4.78
N ASN A 65 1.50 -6.53 -3.73
CA ASN A 65 1.35 -7.10 -2.40
C ASN A 65 0.19 -8.11 -2.31
N TYR A 66 -0.96 -7.82 -2.93
CA TYR A 66 -2.07 -8.77 -3.00
C TYR A 66 -1.64 -10.06 -3.69
N ASN A 67 -0.94 -9.96 -4.83
CA ASN A 67 -0.45 -11.12 -5.57
C ASN A 67 0.50 -11.96 -4.71
N LEU A 68 1.44 -11.33 -4.00
CA LEU A 68 2.36 -12.01 -3.09
C LEU A 68 1.62 -12.78 -1.98
N ILE A 69 0.68 -12.13 -1.29
CA ILE A 69 -0.07 -12.73 -0.17
C ILE A 69 -0.87 -13.95 -0.62
N ASN A 70 -1.41 -13.91 -1.85
CA ASN A 70 -2.28 -14.96 -2.38
C ASN A 70 -1.53 -15.98 -3.26
N GLY A 71 -0.19 -15.91 -3.34
CA GLY A 71 0.61 -16.82 -4.17
C GLY A 71 0.35 -16.68 -5.67
N ASN A 72 -0.13 -15.53 -6.13
CA ASN A 72 -0.29 -15.24 -7.56
C ASN A 72 1.07 -14.80 -8.15
N ASN A 73 1.55 -15.55 -9.14
CA ASN A 73 2.83 -15.28 -9.81
C ASN A 73 2.72 -14.24 -10.95
N GLU A 74 1.56 -13.60 -11.13
CA GLU A 74 1.36 -12.57 -12.15
C GLU A 74 2.16 -11.31 -11.81
N GLN A 75 3.10 -10.95 -12.68
CA GLN A 75 3.84 -9.69 -12.57
C GLN A 75 2.94 -8.50 -12.93
N VAL A 76 2.99 -7.46 -12.11
CA VAL A 76 2.25 -6.22 -12.38
C VAL A 76 3.02 -5.39 -13.40
N ASN A 77 2.52 -5.32 -14.64
CA ASN A 77 3.10 -4.46 -15.66
C ASN A 77 2.69 -2.99 -15.40
N TYR A 78 3.65 -2.17 -14.96
CA TYR A 78 3.40 -0.78 -14.61
C TYR A 78 2.91 0.08 -15.78
N PHE A 79 3.49 -0.07 -16.98
CA PHE A 79 3.06 0.72 -18.15
C PHE A 79 1.64 0.39 -18.57
N LYS A 80 1.28 -0.90 -18.53
CA LYS A 80 -0.11 -1.32 -18.76
C LYS A 80 -1.03 -0.75 -17.68
N LEU A 81 -0.65 -0.85 -16.40
CA LEU A 81 -1.42 -0.29 -15.29
C LEU A 81 -1.62 1.22 -15.44
N TYR A 82 -0.59 1.97 -15.83
CA TYR A 82 -0.66 3.42 -16.06
C TYR A 82 -1.70 3.76 -17.13
N ASN A 83 -1.67 3.04 -18.26
CA ASN A 83 -2.64 3.21 -19.35
C ASN A 83 -4.06 2.81 -18.93
N ASP A 84 -4.20 1.65 -18.27
CA ASP A 84 -5.49 1.16 -17.79
C ASP A 84 -6.08 2.11 -16.74
N PHE A 85 -5.25 2.70 -15.87
CA PHE A 85 -5.67 3.67 -14.86
C PHE A 85 -6.16 4.98 -15.47
N GLY A 86 -5.69 5.34 -16.66
CA GLY A 86 -6.24 6.46 -17.43
C GLY A 86 -7.72 6.31 -17.79
N SER A 87 -8.27 5.09 -17.73
CA SER A 87 -9.71 4.82 -17.93
C SER A 87 -10.54 4.89 -16.65
N VAL A 88 -9.89 5.03 -15.49
CA VAL A 88 -10.55 5.08 -14.18
C VAL A 88 -11.05 6.50 -13.89
N ASP A 89 -12.26 6.60 -13.33
CA ASP A 89 -12.82 7.88 -12.93
C ASP A 89 -11.94 8.58 -11.89
N LYS A 90 -11.74 9.89 -12.04
CA LYS A 90 -10.91 10.70 -11.13
C LYS A 90 -11.39 10.63 -9.68
N SER A 91 -12.68 10.37 -9.44
CA SER A 91 -13.26 10.19 -8.10
C SER A 91 -12.79 8.91 -7.38
N GLU A 92 -12.23 7.93 -8.10
CA GLU A 92 -11.68 6.71 -7.47
C GLU A 92 -10.32 6.96 -6.78
N TYR A 93 -9.70 8.11 -7.01
CA TYR A 93 -8.36 8.44 -6.52
C TYR A 93 -8.38 8.56 -5.00
N GLU A 94 -9.41 9.21 -4.46
CA GLU A 94 -9.60 9.34 -3.02
C GLU A 94 -9.74 7.98 -2.34
N LYS A 95 -10.33 6.98 -3.02
CA LYS A 95 -10.48 5.64 -2.46
C LYS A 95 -9.14 4.92 -2.35
N ILE A 96 -8.28 5.05 -3.37
CA ILE A 96 -6.93 4.49 -3.36
C ILE A 96 -6.13 5.10 -2.22
N PHE A 97 -6.14 6.43 -2.14
CA PHE A 97 -5.41 7.15 -1.11
C PHE A 97 -5.91 6.81 0.30
N LYS A 98 -7.23 6.79 0.51
CA LYS A 98 -7.84 6.43 1.80
C LYS A 98 -7.52 4.99 2.20
N ALA A 99 -7.64 4.04 1.28
CA ALA A 99 -7.32 2.64 1.54
C ALA A 99 -5.84 2.45 1.93
N PHE A 100 -4.93 3.22 1.33
CA PHE A 100 -3.52 3.24 1.73
C PHE A 100 -3.34 3.82 3.14
N LEU A 101 -3.92 4.99 3.43
CA LEU A 101 -3.80 5.64 4.75
C LEU A 101 -4.39 4.79 5.88
N GLU A 102 -5.49 4.08 5.64
CA GLU A 102 -6.10 3.17 6.62
C GLU A 102 -5.18 2.00 7.04
N THR A 103 -4.09 1.77 6.29
CA THR A 103 -3.06 0.76 6.60
C THR A 103 -1.77 1.32 7.16
N GLN A 104 -1.60 2.65 7.16
CA GLN A 104 -0.46 3.23 7.85
C GLN A 104 -0.58 2.89 9.32
N ILE A 105 0.40 2.14 9.81
CA ILE A 105 0.60 1.91 11.23
C ILE A 105 0.74 3.31 11.85
N SER A 106 -0.29 3.77 12.58
CA SER A 106 -0.19 5.01 13.35
C SER A 106 1.12 4.94 14.13
N GLY A 107 1.97 5.97 14.11
CA GLY A 107 3.29 5.93 14.75
C GLY A 107 3.28 5.41 16.20
N GLN A 108 2.13 5.51 16.90
CA GLN A 108 1.85 4.87 18.18
C GLN A 108 2.06 3.34 18.22
N ALA A 109 1.75 2.61 17.14
CA ALA A 109 1.92 1.16 17.05
C ALA A 109 3.34 0.73 16.65
N VAL A 110 4.19 1.68 16.22
CA VAL A 110 5.65 1.47 16.09
C VAL A 110 6.36 1.79 17.41
N SER A 111 5.85 2.77 18.17
CA SER A 111 6.40 3.16 19.48
C SER A 111 5.96 2.28 20.65
N GLN A 112 4.94 1.43 20.47
CA GLN A 112 4.66 0.35 21.42
C GLN A 112 5.63 -0.78 21.11
N SER A 113 6.87 -0.66 21.60
CA SER A 113 7.76 -1.80 21.74
C SER A 113 6.99 -2.91 22.43
N ASN A 114 6.93 -4.04 21.77
CA ASN A 114 6.29 -5.25 22.25
C ASN A 114 7.19 -5.91 23.31
N ASP A 115 7.64 -5.14 24.31
CA ASP A 115 8.50 -5.61 25.41
C ASP A 115 7.85 -6.73 26.24
N GLU A 116 6.57 -7.02 26.02
CA GLU A 116 5.87 -8.18 26.58
C GLU A 116 5.90 -9.43 25.67
N MET A 117 6.02 -9.28 24.35
CA MET A 117 6.12 -10.39 23.41
C MET A 117 7.55 -10.94 23.26
N ASP A 118 8.57 -10.12 23.56
CA ASP A 118 9.98 -10.53 23.58
C ASP A 118 10.45 -11.06 24.95
N LYS A 119 9.55 -11.14 25.94
CA LYS A 119 9.83 -11.86 27.18
C LYS A 119 9.70 -13.36 26.90
N GLU A 120 10.70 -14.13 27.32
CA GLU A 120 10.62 -15.58 27.30
C GLU A 120 9.29 -16.04 27.91
N PRO A 121 8.61 -17.03 27.30
CA PRO A 121 7.40 -17.57 27.88
C PRO A 121 7.73 -18.02 29.30
N THR A 122 7.14 -17.35 30.29
CA THR A 122 7.29 -17.78 31.68
C THR A 122 6.70 -19.18 31.77
N ASP A 123 7.58 -20.17 31.84
CA ASP A 123 7.23 -21.55 32.14
C ASP A 123 6.44 -21.55 33.45
N LYS A 124 5.11 -21.66 33.32
CA LYS A 124 4.28 -22.05 34.45
C LYS A 124 4.68 -23.47 34.78
N LYS A 125 5.61 -23.64 35.73
CA LYS A 125 5.81 -24.90 36.44
C LYS A 125 4.43 -25.39 36.86
N LYS A 126 4.01 -26.51 36.27
CA LYS A 126 2.93 -27.32 36.81
C LYS A 126 3.46 -28.03 38.06
N ALA A 127 2.65 -27.96 39.12
CA ALA A 127 2.80 -28.51 40.47
C ALA A 127 3.58 -27.62 41.44
#